data_AF-A0A3D3BPP0-F1
#
_entry.id   AF-A0A3D3BPP0-F1
#
_cell.length_a   1.000
_cell.length_b   1.000
_cell.length_c   1.000
_cell.angle_alpha   90.00
_cell.angle_beta   90.00
_cell.angle_gamma   90.00
#
_symmetry.space_group_name_H-M   'P 1'
#
loop_
_entity.id
_entity.type
_entity.pdbx_description
1 polymer ?
#
loop_
_entity_poly.entity_id
_entity_poly.type
_entity_poly.pdbx_seq_one_letter_code
_entity_poly.pdbx_strand_id
1 'polypeptide(L)' 'MWIMIKEFKTFINEGDVVDLSIGVVAGVAFVTLAEAFTVGLVAPFVRIILGTDGAAEDFVVAGQVFDISLVVAAIITFAI' A
#
# COMPACT_ATOMS: atom_id res chain seq x y z
N MET A 1 1.87 34.93 15.40
CA MET A 1 2.42 34.01 14.39
C MET A 1 3.81 33.49 14.78
N TRP A 2 4.83 34.33 14.96
CA TRP A 2 6.21 33.88 15.25
C TRP A 2 6.37 33.13 16.58
N ILE A 3 5.53 33.45 17.58
CA ILE A 3 5.52 32.77 18.89
C ILE A 3 5.08 31.30 18.77
N MET A 4 4.10 31.00 17.91
CA MET A 4 3.55 29.65 17.74
C MET A 4 4.57 28.69 17.13
N ILE A 5 5.40 29.16 16.20
CA ILE A 5 6.44 28.33 15.57
C ILE A 5 7.49 27.91 16.61
N LYS A 6 7.80 28.79 17.56
CA LYS A 6 8.77 28.51 18.63
C LYS A 6 8.20 27.52 19.64
N GLU A 7 6.95 27.70 20.06
CA GLU A 7 6.27 26.76 20.96
C GLU A 7 6.01 25.40 20.31
N PHE A 8 5.66 25.36 19.03
CA PHE A 8 5.55 24.11 18.28
C PHE A 8 6.88 23.38 18.21
N LYS A 9 7.99 24.08 17.93
CA LYS A 9 9.32 23.46 17.97
C LYS A 9 9.64 22.91 19.36
N THR A 10 9.32 23.63 20.43
CA THR A 10 9.52 23.12 21.80
C THR A 10 8.67 21.87 22.04
N PHE A 11 7.39 21.89 21.64
CA PHE A 11 6.47 20.77 21.80
C PHE A 11 6.92 19.48 21.09
N ILE A 12 7.36 19.55 19.83
CA ILE A 12 7.78 18.33 19.11
C ILE A 12 9.10 17.80 19.69
N ASN A 13 9.98 18.68 20.17
CA ASN A 13 11.23 18.29 20.83
C ASN A 13 11.02 17.86 22.29
N GLU A 14 9.83 18.07 22.85
CA GLU A 14 9.44 17.54 24.15
C GLU A 14 8.84 16.13 23.96
N GLY A 15 9.52 15.13 24.52
CA GLY A 15 9.09 13.73 24.46
C GLY A 15 9.62 12.95 23.24
N ASP A 16 8.92 11.87 22.89
CA ASP A 16 9.29 10.88 21.85
C ASP A 16 8.62 11.15 20.48
N VAL A 17 8.02 12.34 20.31
CA VAL A 17 7.16 12.64 19.15
C VAL A 17 7.93 12.62 17.83
N VAL A 18 9.18 13.09 17.84
CA VAL A 18 10.06 13.06 16.64
C VAL A 18 10.31 11.62 16.19
N ASP A 19 10.66 10.73 17.12
CA ASP A 19 11.04 9.35 16.80
C ASP A 19 9.82 8.53 16.38
N LEU A 20 8.67 8.71 17.04
CA LEU A 20 7.39 8.16 16.58
C LEU A 20 7.03 8.64 15.17
N SER A 21 7.22 9.94 14.89
CA SER A 21 6.92 10.52 13.58
C SER A 21 7.81 9.92 12.47
N ILE A 22 9.08 9.68 12.76
CA ILE A 22 10.00 9.03 11.83
C ILE A 22 9.54 7.59 11.54
N GLY A 23 9.13 6.85 12.58
CA GLY A 23 8.60 5.49 12.43
C GLY A 23 7.37 5.42 11.53
N VAL A 24 6.43 6.35 11.70
CA VAL A 24 5.21 6.42 10.88
C VAL A 24 5.52 6.76 9.42
N VAL A 25 6.37 7.76 9.17
CA VAL A 25 6.73 8.15 7.79
C VAL A 25 7.49 7.04 7.08
N ALA A 26 8.42 6.36 7.78
CA ALA A 26 9.13 5.22 7.23
C ALA A 26 8.17 4.05 6.91
N GLY A 27 7.20 3.78 7.78
CA GLY A 27 6.17 2.78 7.56
C GLY A 27 5.33 3.06 6.32
N VAL A 28 4.85 4.29 6.14
CA VAL A 28 4.08 4.69 4.96
C VAL A 28 4.92 4.58 3.69
N ALA A 29 6.18 5.03 3.72
CA ALA A 29 7.07 4.93 2.57
C ALA A 29 7.31 3.47 2.15
N PHE A 30 7.44 2.54 3.10
CA PHE A 30 7.59 1.12 2.82
C PHE A 30 6.33 0.53 2.17
N VAL A 31 5.15 0.87 2.68
CA VAL A 31 3.87 0.43 2.07
C VAL A 31 3.77 0.89 0.62
N THR A 32 4.07 2.16 0.34
CA THR A 32 4.06 2.69 -1.03
C THR A 32 5.07 1.98 -1.93
N LEU A 33 6.25 1.63 -1.42
CA LEU A 33 7.24 0.87 -2.18
C LEU A 33 6.76 -0.55 -2.47
N ALA A 34 6.20 -1.26 -1.49
CA ALA A 34 5.67 -2.60 -1.65
C ALA A 34 4.48 -2.63 -2.63
N GLU A 35 3.62 -1.62 -2.60
CA GLU A 35 2.55 -1.44 -3.58
C GLU A 35 3.09 -1.22 -4.99
N ALA A 36 4.06 -0.31 -5.17
CA ALA A 36 4.68 -0.04 -6.47
C ALA A 36 5.37 -1.29 -7.05
N PHE A 37 6.05 -2.06 -6.20
CA PHE A 37 6.64 -3.35 -6.57
C PHE A 37 5.56 -4.35 -6.99
N THR A 38 4.49 -4.45 -6.22
CA THR A 38 3.41 -5.39 -6.51
C THR A 38 2.70 -5.04 -7.83
N VAL A 39 2.33 -3.78 -8.03
CA VAL A 39 1.68 -3.33 -9.27
C VAL A 39 2.60 -3.47 -10.48
N GLY A 40 3.88 -3.13 -10.31
CA GLY A 40 4.86 -3.13 -11.41
C GLY A 40 5.35 -4.52 -11.82
N LEU A 41 5.43 -5.46 -10.88
CA LEU A 41 6.02 -6.78 -11.12
C LEU A 41 5.07 -7.92 -10.76
N VAL A 42 4.56 -7.97 -9.54
CA VAL A 42 3.75 -9.12 -9.08
C VAL A 42 2.45 -9.25 -9.86
N ALA A 43 1.70 -8.16 -10.05
CA ALA A 43 0.44 -8.15 -10.76
C ALA A 43 0.55 -8.70 -12.19
N PRO A 44 1.51 -8.28 -13.05
CA PRO A 44 1.67 -8.89 -14.36
C PRO A 44 2.05 -10.38 -14.29
N PHE A 45 2.89 -10.82 -13.33
CA PHE A 45 3.19 -12.25 -13.17
C PHE A 45 1.96 -13.07 -12.76
N VAL A 46 1.18 -12.58 -11.80
CA VAL A 46 -0.07 -13.22 -11.36
C VAL A 46 -1.05 -13.32 -12.53
N ARG A 47 -1.18 -12.27 -13.34
CA ARG A 47 -2.04 -12.26 -14.53
C ARG A 47 -1.62 -13.29 -15.58
N ILE A 48 -0.31 -13.45 -15.82
CA ILE A 48 0.23 -14.45 -16.75
C ILE A 48 -0.05 -15.87 -16.24
N ILE A 49 0.19 -16.14 -14.95
CA ILE A 49 0.02 -17.48 -14.36
C ILE A 49 -1.45 -17.89 -14.32
N LEU A 50 -2.34 -16.95 -13.99
CA LEU A 50 -3.78 -17.19 -13.94
C LEU A 50 -4.45 -17.11 -15.33
N GLY A 51 -3.70 -16.82 -16.40
CA GLY A 51 -4.21 -16.75 -17.77
C GLY A 51 -5.20 -15.60 -18.01
N THR A 52 -5.10 -14.52 -17.24
CA THR A 52 -6.05 -13.41 -17.28
C THR A 52 -5.60 -12.35 -18.30
N ASP A 53 -5.50 -12.76 -19.56
CA ASP A 53 -5.07 -11.91 -20.69
C ASP A 53 -6.22 -11.00 -21.19
N GLY A 54 -7.09 -10.54 -20.27
CA GLY A 54 -8.32 -9.82 -20.59
C GLY A 54 -9.55 -10.73 -20.78
N ALA A 55 -9.41 -12.03 -20.52
CA ALA A 55 -10.50 -13.00 -20.56
C ALA A 55 -10.29 -14.13 -19.54
N ALA A 56 -9.85 -13.81 -18.31
CA ALA A 56 -10.26 -14.69 -17.23
C ALA A 56 -11.76 -14.60 -17.19
N GLU A 57 -12.42 -15.75 -17.28
CA GLU A 57 -13.85 -15.85 -17.07
C GLU A 57 -14.14 -15.14 -15.76
N ASP A 58 -14.65 -13.91 -15.86
CA ASP A 58 -15.26 -13.21 -14.75
C ASP A 58 -16.09 -14.27 -14.05
N PHE A 59 -15.78 -14.58 -12.80
CA PHE A 59 -16.57 -15.54 -12.05
C PHE A 59 -17.91 -14.86 -11.75
N VAL A 60 -18.79 -14.81 -12.75
CA VAL A 60 -20.04 -14.07 -12.71
C VAL A 60 -21.01 -14.87 -11.85
N VAL A 61 -20.99 -14.59 -10.55
CA VAL A 61 -22.01 -15.06 -9.63
C VAL A 61 -23.05 -13.96 -9.54
N ALA A 62 -24.29 -14.25 -9.95
CA ALA A 62 -25.42 -13.33 -9.91
C ALA A 62 -25.20 -11.98 -10.66
N GLY A 63 -24.39 -11.97 -11.72
CA GLY A 63 -24.13 -10.77 -12.54
C GLY A 63 -22.98 -9.89 -12.05
N GLN A 64 -22.26 -10.30 -11.00
CA GLN A 64 -21.12 -9.57 -10.46
C GLN A 64 -19.81 -10.24 -10.85
N VAL A 65 -18.90 -9.46 -11.43
CA VAL A 65 -17.55 -9.87 -11.81
C VAL A 65 -16.67 -9.96 -10.56
N PHE A 66 -16.04 -11.11 -10.32
CA PHE A 66 -15.08 -11.31 -9.23
C PHE A 66 -13.66 -11.48 -9.80
N ASP A 67 -12.82 -10.47 -9.60
CA ASP A 67 -11.41 -10.47 -10.03
C ASP A 67 -10.52 -11.25 -9.04
N ILE A 68 -10.42 -12.56 -9.21
CA ILE A 68 -9.55 -13.40 -8.37
C ILE A 68 -8.07 -12.97 -8.47
N SER A 69 -7.64 -12.47 -9.62
CA SER A 69 -6.29 -11.93 -9.82
C SER A 69 -5.98 -10.74 -8.93
N LEU A 70 -6.97 -9.88 -8.65
CA LEU A 70 -6.80 -8.73 -7.77
C LEU A 70 -6.65 -9.19 -6.31
N VAL A 71 -7.43 -10.18 -5.90
CA VAL A 71 -7.36 -10.74 -4.55
C VAL A 71 -6.01 -11.42 -4.31
N VAL A 72 -5.53 -12.23 -5.27
CA VAL A 72 -4.21 -12.88 -5.17
C VAL A 72 -3.09 -11.84 -5.14
N ALA A 73 -3.14 -10.82 -6.00
CA ALA A 73 -2.16 -9.74 -5.97
C ALA A 73 -2.16 -9.01 -4.63
N ALA A 74 -3.32 -8.69 -4.06
CA ALA A 74 -3.44 -8.03 -2.76
C ALA A 74 -2.90 -8.87 -1.60
N ILE A 75 -3.11 -10.19 -1.63
CA ILE A 75 -2.55 -11.11 -0.63
C ILE A 75 -1.01 -11.13 -0.72
N ILE A 76 -0.46 -11.09 -1.93
CA ILE A 76 1.00 -11.03 -2.11
C ILE A 76 1.53 -9.67 -1.64
N THR A 77 0.85 -8.55 -1.94
CA THR A 77 1.24 -7.23 -1.41
C THR A 77 1.28 -7.24 0.12
N PHE A 78 0.31 -7.90 0.77
CA PHE A 78 0.23 -7.98 2.22
C PHE A 78 1.33 -8.86 2.84
N ALA A 79 1.84 -9.85 2.10
CA ALA A 79 2.86 -10.78 2.59
C ALA A 79 4.30 -10.22 2.51
N ILE A 80 4.50 -9.10 1.82
CA ILE A 80 5.79 -8.41 1.62
C ILE A 80 5.90 -7.24 2.59
#